data_AF-A0A229UG07-F1
#
_entry.id   AF-A0A229UG07-F1
#
_cell.length_a   1.000
_cell.length_b   1.000
_cell.length_c   1.000
_cell.angle_alpha   90.00
_cell.angle_beta   90.00
_cell.angle_gamma   90.00
#
_symmetry.space_group_name_H-M   'P 1'
#
loop_
_entity.id
_entity.type
_entity.pdbx_description
1 polymer ?
#
loop_
_entity_poly.entity_id
_entity_poly.type
_entity_poly.pdbx_seq_one_letter_code
_entity_poly.pdbx_strand_id
1 'polypeptide(L)'
;MITATKQQIIDHGMDYLSKLGVEVICQVCILNGGSCCKGCIHLKDRSGCQLRNISCTGWLCGFQQYIFHEMGLLEQWNTFWQDIPGQDFRQDFTPPEVKIEGWMDPPDARIRSVTSAFAKDLHEQTAQKKLGLPQLNDKLFSSMDKITFYKDSELIRYTIKKQKILMKDFQHFKVAKLNYDNFLMKEGE
;
A
#
# COMPACT_ATOMS: atom_id res chain seq x y z
N MET A 1 12.41 22.19 -7.64
CA MET A 1 12.17 21.23 -8.74
C MET A 1 13.46 20.52 -9.09
N ILE A 2 13.41 19.20 -9.11
CA ILE A 2 14.51 18.28 -9.43
C ILE A 2 14.16 17.59 -10.75
N THR A 3 15.11 17.45 -11.67
CA THR A 3 14.92 16.61 -12.87
C THR A 3 15.32 15.18 -12.52
N ALA A 4 14.41 14.23 -12.73
CA ALA A 4 14.62 12.81 -12.47
C ALA A 4 14.26 11.97 -13.68
N THR A 5 15.01 10.90 -13.91
CA THR A 5 14.69 9.88 -14.92
C THR A 5 13.58 8.95 -14.43
N LYS A 6 12.89 8.27 -15.36
CA LYS A 6 11.92 7.22 -14.99
C LYS A 6 12.50 6.18 -14.04
N GLN A 7 13.71 5.69 -14.32
CA GLN A 7 14.30 4.62 -13.54
C GLN A 7 14.56 5.08 -12.10
N GLN A 8 15.05 6.31 -11.90
CA GLN A 8 15.22 6.87 -10.56
C GLN A 8 13.90 6.97 -9.79
N ILE A 9 12.80 7.34 -10.46
CA ILE A 9 11.48 7.42 -9.83
C ILE A 9 10.96 6.02 -9.43
N ILE A 10 11.13 5.03 -10.32
CA ILE A 10 10.78 3.63 -10.04
C ILE A 10 11.61 3.11 -8.86
N ASP A 11 12.93 3.30 -8.89
CA ASP A 11 13.85 2.82 -7.86
C ASP A 11 13.52 3.45 -6.51
N HIS A 12 13.25 4.76 -6.48
CA HIS A 12 12.83 5.47 -5.27
C HIS A 12 11.53 4.92 -4.69
N GLY A 13 10.50 4.76 -5.54
CA GLY A 13 9.22 4.17 -5.12
C GLY A 13 9.36 2.73 -4.62
N MET A 14 10.21 1.94 -5.27
CA MET A 14 10.49 0.55 -4.89
C MET A 14 11.25 0.46 -3.57
N ASP A 15 12.25 1.30 -3.35
CA ASP A 15 13.00 1.39 -2.10
C ASP A 15 12.08 1.81 -0.95
N TYR A 16 11.24 2.82 -1.16
CA TYR A 16 10.23 3.26 -0.18
C TYR A 16 9.31 2.11 0.23
N LEU A 17 8.76 1.39 -0.74
CA LEU A 17 7.90 0.22 -0.51
C LEU A 17 8.63 -0.92 0.20
N SER A 18 9.89 -1.17 -0.15
CA SER A 18 10.72 -2.21 0.47
C SER A 18 11.04 -1.90 1.93
N LYS A 19 11.33 -0.63 2.25
CA LYS A 19 11.55 -0.19 3.65
C LYS A 19 10.32 -0.41 4.51
N LEU A 20 9.11 -0.26 3.94
CA LEU A 20 7.85 -0.59 4.61
C LEU A 20 7.57 -2.09 4.73
N GLY A 21 8.29 -2.95 4.01
CA GLY A 21 8.07 -4.39 4.01
C GLY A 21 6.84 -4.84 3.23
N VAL A 22 6.34 -4.05 2.26
CA VAL A 22 5.10 -4.43 1.54
C VAL A 22 5.24 -5.74 0.76
N GLU A 23 6.47 -6.15 0.45
CA GLU A 23 6.76 -7.40 -0.24
C GLU A 23 6.23 -8.62 0.52
N VAL A 24 6.18 -8.58 1.86
CA VAL A 24 5.67 -9.69 2.68
C VAL A 24 4.15 -9.86 2.52
N ILE A 25 3.42 -8.76 2.30
CA ILE A 25 1.98 -8.81 1.95
C ILE A 25 1.82 -9.38 0.55
N CYS A 26 2.63 -8.90 -0.40
CA CYS A 26 2.58 -9.38 -1.78
C CYS A 26 2.85 -10.88 -1.87
N GLN A 27 3.80 -11.42 -1.09
CA GLN A 27 4.09 -12.86 -1.03
C GLN A 27 2.86 -13.67 -0.62
N VAL A 28 2.14 -13.25 0.44
CA VAL A 28 0.90 -13.92 0.86
C VAL A 28 -0.13 -13.90 -0.26
N CYS A 29 -0.32 -12.75 -0.92
CA CYS A 29 -1.28 -12.62 -2.01
C CYS A 29 -0.91 -13.46 -3.23
N ILE A 30 0.36 -13.42 -3.67
CA ILE A 30 0.84 -14.13 -4.87
C ILE A 30 0.74 -15.64 -4.69
N LEU A 31 1.14 -16.18 -3.53
CA LEU A 31 1.09 -17.61 -3.24
C LEU A 31 -0.34 -18.16 -3.17
N ASN A 32 -1.31 -17.31 -2.79
CA ASN A 32 -2.71 -17.68 -2.66
C ASN A 32 -3.57 -17.25 -3.87
N GLY A 33 -2.97 -16.92 -5.01
CA GLY A 33 -3.68 -16.55 -6.24
C GLY A 33 -4.43 -15.21 -6.16
N GLY A 34 -4.12 -14.38 -5.17
CA GLY A 34 -4.71 -13.07 -4.91
C GLY A 34 -3.87 -11.89 -5.43
N SER A 35 -3.07 -12.07 -6.48
CA SER A 35 -2.25 -10.99 -7.02
C SER A 35 -3.13 -9.83 -7.52
N CYS A 36 -2.83 -8.60 -7.06
CA CYS A 36 -3.48 -7.37 -7.52
C CYS A 36 -3.21 -7.06 -9.00
N CYS A 37 -2.17 -7.68 -9.58
CA CYS A 37 -1.83 -7.54 -11.00
C CYS A 37 -2.53 -8.58 -11.89
N LYS A 38 -3.59 -9.26 -11.41
CA LYS A 38 -4.29 -10.29 -12.18
C LYS A 38 -4.67 -9.79 -13.58
N GLY A 39 -4.31 -10.58 -14.60
CA GLY A 39 -4.51 -10.24 -16.02
C GLY A 39 -3.44 -9.33 -16.64
N CYS A 40 -2.38 -8.95 -15.91
CA CYS A 40 -1.22 -8.28 -16.49
C CYS A 40 -0.33 -9.29 -17.23
N ILE A 41 0.14 -8.94 -18.44
CA ILE A 41 1.04 -9.77 -19.23
C ILE A 41 2.40 -10.01 -18.55
N HIS A 42 2.79 -9.11 -17.64
CA HIS A 42 4.03 -9.21 -16.88
C HIS A 42 3.85 -9.95 -15.55
N LEU A 43 2.65 -10.40 -15.20
CA LEU A 43 2.43 -11.21 -14.01
C LEU A 43 2.77 -12.68 -14.31
N LYS A 44 3.78 -13.22 -13.64
CA LYS A 44 4.09 -14.65 -13.68
C LYS A 44 3.46 -15.34 -12.48
N ASP A 45 2.80 -16.47 -12.73
CA ASP A 45 2.12 -17.24 -11.68
C ASP A 45 3.08 -17.58 -10.53
N ARG A 46 2.61 -17.36 -9.30
CA ARG A 46 3.34 -17.50 -8.03
C ARG A 46 4.70 -16.78 -7.91
N SER A 47 5.10 -16.01 -8.93
CA SER A 47 6.39 -15.31 -8.99
C SER A 47 6.21 -13.79 -8.93
N GLY A 48 4.99 -13.30 -9.17
CA GLY A 48 4.69 -11.86 -9.12
C GLY A 48 5.00 -11.13 -10.42
N CYS A 49 5.01 -9.80 -10.34
CA CYS A 49 5.27 -8.93 -11.48
C CYS A 49 6.73 -9.06 -11.95
N GLN A 50 6.95 -9.22 -13.25
CA GLN A 50 8.27 -9.32 -13.87
C GLN A 50 8.75 -8.00 -14.47
N LEU A 51 7.87 -7.00 -14.59
CA LEU A 51 8.20 -5.67 -15.11
C LEU A 51 7.31 -4.62 -14.44
N ARG A 52 7.87 -3.89 -13.48
CA ARG A 52 7.18 -2.77 -12.84
C ARG A 52 7.54 -1.47 -13.57
N ASN A 53 6.53 -0.70 -13.94
CA ASN A 53 6.65 0.62 -14.57
C ASN A 53 6.21 1.72 -13.59
N ILE A 54 6.25 3.00 -14.01
CA ILE A 54 5.86 4.14 -13.16
C ILE A 54 4.46 3.93 -12.58
N SER A 55 3.46 3.66 -13.43
CA SER A 55 2.06 3.51 -13.02
C SER A 55 1.84 2.35 -12.06
N CYS A 56 2.48 1.19 -12.31
CA CYS A 56 2.42 0.05 -11.40
C CYS A 56 3.16 0.31 -10.08
N THR A 57 4.13 1.24 -10.07
CA THR A 57 4.89 1.59 -8.87
C THR A 57 4.08 2.52 -7.99
N GLY A 58 3.48 3.57 -8.55
CA GLY A 58 2.64 4.52 -7.82
C GLY A 58 1.29 3.96 -7.38
N TRP A 59 0.75 2.95 -8.06
CA TRP A 59 -0.51 2.34 -7.69
C TRP A 59 -0.38 1.39 -6.49
N LEU A 60 -1.13 1.67 -5.42
CA LEU A 60 -1.23 0.84 -4.23
C LEU A 60 -2.49 -0.03 -4.27
N CYS A 61 -2.36 -1.32 -3.92
CA CYS A 61 -3.52 -2.18 -3.70
C CYS A 61 -4.23 -1.82 -2.37
N GLY A 62 -5.43 -2.36 -2.12
CA GLY A 62 -6.22 -2.04 -0.93
C GLY A 62 -5.51 -2.34 0.38
N PHE A 63 -4.71 -3.42 0.45
CA PHE A 63 -3.89 -3.71 1.63
C PHE A 63 -2.79 -2.67 1.86
N GLN A 64 -2.12 -2.25 0.79
CA GLN A 64 -1.05 -1.25 0.89
C GLN A 64 -1.65 0.12 1.25
N GLN A 65 -2.75 0.53 0.62
CA GLN A 65 -3.43 1.79 0.97
C GLN A 65 -3.87 1.81 2.43
N TYR A 66 -4.38 0.68 2.95
CA TYR A 66 -4.76 0.58 4.35
C TYR A 66 -3.57 0.76 5.30
N ILE A 67 -2.44 0.08 5.05
CA ILE A 67 -1.21 0.27 5.84
C ILE A 67 -0.70 1.71 5.76
N PHE A 68 -0.63 2.27 4.55
CA PHE A 68 -0.18 3.65 4.35
C PHE A 68 -1.08 4.65 5.10
N HIS A 69 -2.39 4.41 5.13
CA HIS A 69 -3.32 5.24 5.88
C HIS A 69 -3.11 5.14 7.39
N GLU A 70 -3.06 3.92 7.93
CA GLU A 70 -2.91 3.68 9.36
C GLU A 70 -1.57 4.17 9.92
N MET A 71 -0.55 4.31 9.06
CA MET A 71 0.79 4.80 9.40
C MET A 71 1.00 6.27 9.02
N GLY A 72 -0.01 6.97 8.49
CA GLY A 72 0.09 8.40 8.15
C GLY A 72 0.93 8.73 6.90
N LEU A 73 1.19 7.75 6.02
CA LEU A 73 2.05 7.90 4.84
C LEU A 73 1.28 8.14 3.52
N LEU A 74 -0.04 7.92 3.53
CA LEU A 74 -0.84 7.92 2.31
C LEU A 74 -0.85 9.28 1.59
N GLU A 75 -0.87 10.39 2.34
CA GLU A 75 -0.87 11.74 1.76
C GLU A 75 0.45 12.01 1.03
N GLN A 76 1.60 11.82 1.69
CA GLN A 76 2.92 11.98 1.07
C GLN A 76 3.07 11.15 -0.20
N TRP A 77 2.65 9.88 -0.14
CA TRP A 77 2.66 9.00 -1.29
C TRP A 77 1.82 9.55 -2.44
N ASN A 78 0.57 9.90 -2.16
CA ASN A 78 -0.35 10.40 -3.19
C ASN A 78 0.14 11.71 -3.80
N THR A 79 0.66 12.64 -3.00
CA THR A 79 1.21 13.91 -3.49
C THR A 79 2.40 13.67 -4.42
N PHE A 80 3.37 12.85 -4.01
CA PHE A 80 4.53 12.54 -4.86
C PHE A 80 4.13 11.93 -6.20
N TRP A 81 3.21 10.96 -6.19
CA TRP A 81 2.79 10.29 -7.43
C TRP A 81 1.84 11.13 -8.28
N GLN A 82 1.13 12.12 -7.73
CA GLN A 82 0.32 13.05 -8.52
C GLN A 82 1.17 13.93 -9.45
N ASP A 83 2.40 14.23 -9.05
CA ASP A 83 3.34 15.03 -9.85
C ASP A 83 3.94 14.27 -11.05
N ILE A 84 3.79 12.95 -11.09
CA ILE A 84 4.40 12.13 -12.15
C ILE A 84 3.43 11.99 -13.34
N PRO A 85 3.73 12.57 -14.52
CA PRO A 85 2.82 12.57 -15.65
C PRO A 85 2.84 11.23 -16.40
N GLY A 86 1.83 11.02 -17.26
CA GLY A 86 1.79 9.88 -18.18
C GLY A 86 1.48 8.54 -17.52
N GLN A 87 1.00 8.55 -16.27
CA GLN A 87 0.47 7.37 -15.61
C GLN A 87 -0.91 7.00 -16.17
N ASP A 88 -1.11 5.72 -16.45
CA ASP A 88 -2.41 5.16 -16.85
C ASP A 88 -2.52 3.71 -16.32
N PHE A 89 -3.72 3.11 -16.41
CA PHE A 89 -4.00 1.79 -15.87
C PHE A 89 -3.06 0.72 -16.47
N ARG A 90 -2.01 0.38 -15.71
CA ARG A 90 -0.94 -0.57 -16.07
C ARG A 90 -0.09 -0.15 -17.27
N GLN A 91 -0.29 1.05 -17.81
CA GLN A 91 0.47 1.60 -18.94
C GLN A 91 1.30 2.79 -18.49
N ASP A 92 2.46 3.00 -19.09
CA ASP A 92 3.42 4.04 -18.71
C ASP A 92 3.81 4.84 -19.95
N PHE A 93 3.27 6.06 -20.03
CA PHE A 93 3.55 7.07 -21.04
C PHE A 93 4.36 8.22 -20.46
N THR A 94 4.97 8.04 -19.27
CA THR A 94 5.78 9.06 -18.64
C THR A 94 6.89 9.49 -19.62
N PRO A 95 7.32 10.77 -19.65
CA PRO A 95 8.49 11.14 -20.44
C PRO A 95 9.77 10.50 -19.88
N PRO A 96 10.88 10.43 -20.65
CA PRO A 96 12.15 9.90 -20.13
C PRO A 96 12.68 10.63 -18.89
N GLU A 97 12.40 11.94 -18.81
CA GLU A 97 12.75 12.82 -17.71
C GLU A 97 11.52 13.58 -17.22
N VAL A 98 11.38 13.71 -15.90
CA VAL A 98 10.26 14.38 -15.23
C VAL A 98 10.82 15.41 -14.26
N LYS A 99 10.14 16.56 -14.13
CA LYS A 99 10.41 17.52 -13.07
C LYS A 99 9.53 17.19 -11.87
N ILE A 100 10.15 16.92 -10.73
CA ILE A 100 9.46 16.63 -9.46
C ILE A 100 9.72 17.75 -8.46
N GLU A 101 8.79 17.99 -7.53
CA GLU A 101 8.97 19.01 -6.49
C GLU A 101 10.05 18.62 -5.48
N GLY A 102 10.02 17.36 -5.05
CA GLY A 102 10.99 16.75 -4.14
C GLY A 102 10.82 15.23 -4.06
N TRP A 103 11.78 14.55 -3.44
CA TRP A 103 11.68 13.13 -3.15
C TRP A 103 10.86 12.91 -1.87
N MET A 104 10.13 11.80 -1.78
CA MET A 104 9.50 11.39 -0.51
C MET A 104 10.59 11.10 0.54
N ASP A 105 10.36 11.56 1.77
CA ASP A 105 11.21 11.21 2.91
C ASP A 105 11.16 9.72 3.21
N PRO A 106 12.26 9.08 3.63
CA PRO A 106 12.24 7.68 4.00
C PRO A 106 11.21 7.40 5.10
N PRO A 107 10.43 6.31 5.01
CA PRO A 107 9.50 5.94 6.05
C PRO A 107 10.24 5.45 7.30
N ASP A 108 9.57 5.53 8.46
CA ASP A 108 10.08 4.97 9.70
C ASP A 108 10.29 3.45 9.56
N ALA A 109 11.52 2.99 9.79
CA ALA A 109 11.92 1.58 9.68
C ALA A 109 11.10 0.63 10.59
N ARG A 110 10.53 1.13 11.68
CA ARG A 110 9.68 0.36 12.61
C ARG A 110 8.36 -0.06 11.97
N ILE A 111 7.87 0.68 10.96
CA ILE A 111 6.62 0.36 10.26
C ILE A 111 6.70 -1.03 9.61
N ARG A 112 7.89 -1.46 9.19
CA ARG A 112 8.12 -2.83 8.67
C ARG A 112 7.58 -3.92 9.60
N SER A 113 7.68 -3.72 10.93
CA SER A 113 7.15 -4.67 11.92
C SER A 113 5.62 -4.73 11.91
N VAL A 114 4.96 -3.58 11.73
CA VAL A 114 3.51 -3.47 11.60
C VAL A 114 3.02 -4.15 10.31
N THR A 115 3.69 -3.89 9.19
CA THR A 115 3.39 -4.53 7.90
C THR A 115 3.57 -6.05 7.98
N SER A 116 4.62 -6.52 8.65
CA SER A 116 4.89 -7.96 8.85
C SER A 116 3.81 -8.62 9.70
N ALA A 117 3.35 -7.95 10.76
CA ALA A 117 2.26 -8.43 11.59
C ALA A 117 0.93 -8.51 10.82
N PHE A 118 0.66 -7.52 9.96
CA PHE A 118 -0.49 -7.56 9.04
C PHE A 118 -0.41 -8.73 8.05
N ALA A 119 0.75 -8.97 7.45
CA ALA A 119 0.95 -10.11 6.55
C ALA A 119 0.77 -11.45 7.26
N LYS A 120 1.20 -11.55 8.52
CA LYS A 120 0.96 -12.75 9.35
C LYS A 120 -0.52 -13.02 9.54
N ASP A 121 -1.31 -11.99 9.91
CA ASP A 121 -2.76 -12.12 10.03
C ASP A 121 -3.39 -12.54 8.69
N LEU A 122 -3.00 -11.94 7.57
CA LEU A 122 -3.47 -12.36 6.24
C LEU A 122 -3.19 -13.85 5.96
N HIS A 123 -1.98 -14.31 6.28
CA HIS A 123 -1.59 -15.70 6.08
C HIS A 123 -2.44 -16.64 6.94
N GLU A 124 -2.68 -16.31 8.21
CA GLU A 124 -3.50 -17.13 9.10
C GLU A 124 -4.97 -17.19 8.64
N GLN A 125 -5.54 -16.05 8.20
CA GLN A 125 -6.93 -16.01 7.72
C GLN A 125 -7.12 -16.81 6.42
N THR A 126 -6.12 -16.81 5.54
CA THR A 126 -6.15 -17.57 4.29
C THR A 126 -5.97 -19.07 4.51
N ALA A 127 -5.06 -19.46 5.39
CA ALA A 127 -4.87 -20.86 5.79
C ALA A 127 -6.16 -21.47 6.38
N GLN A 128 -6.92 -20.66 7.13
CA GLN A 128 -8.19 -21.07 7.73
C GLN A 128 -9.38 -21.02 6.74
N LYS A 129 -9.15 -20.65 5.46
CA LYS A 129 -10.19 -20.43 4.43
C LYS A 129 -11.31 -19.48 4.84
N LYS A 130 -11.05 -18.60 5.82
CA LYS A 130 -12.02 -17.64 6.34
C LYS A 130 -12.21 -16.44 5.41
N LEU A 131 -11.27 -16.20 4.52
CA LEU A 131 -11.16 -14.97 3.78
C LEU A 131 -10.77 -15.19 2.31
N GLY A 132 -11.56 -14.63 1.40
CA GLY A 132 -11.14 -14.43 0.00
C GLY A 132 -10.26 -13.17 -0.11
N LEU A 133 -8.96 -13.35 -0.38
CA LEU A 133 -8.01 -12.24 -0.48
C LEU A 133 -8.43 -11.17 -1.50
N PRO A 134 -8.88 -11.52 -2.73
CA PRO A 134 -9.31 -10.51 -3.68
C PRO A 134 -10.48 -9.67 -3.13
N GLN A 135 -11.48 -10.31 -2.53
CA GLN A 135 -12.64 -9.62 -1.99
C GLN A 135 -12.29 -8.72 -0.80
N LEU A 136 -11.34 -9.13 0.05
CA LEU A 136 -10.88 -8.25 1.13
C LEU A 136 -10.11 -7.06 0.58
N ASN A 137 -9.18 -7.30 -0.36
CA ASN A 137 -8.42 -6.26 -1.02
C ASN A 137 -9.35 -5.22 -1.67
N ASP A 138 -10.35 -5.66 -2.42
CA ASP A 138 -11.28 -4.76 -3.12
C ASP A 138 -12.16 -3.97 -2.14
N LYS A 139 -12.58 -4.60 -1.04
CA LYS A 139 -13.31 -3.90 0.03
C LYS A 139 -12.47 -2.85 0.72
N LEU A 140 -11.20 -3.13 0.99
CA LEU A 140 -10.27 -2.15 1.57
C LEU A 140 -9.99 -1.03 0.58
N PHE A 141 -9.68 -1.35 -0.68
CA PHE A 141 -9.47 -0.36 -1.75
C PHE A 141 -10.66 0.60 -1.86
N SER A 142 -11.88 0.07 -2.01
CA SER A 142 -13.10 0.91 -2.10
C SER A 142 -13.35 1.72 -0.83
N SER A 143 -12.97 1.20 0.34
CA SER A 143 -13.10 1.93 1.58
C SER A 143 -12.07 3.06 1.68
N MET A 144 -10.88 2.86 1.13
CA MET A 144 -9.83 3.89 1.09
C MET A 144 -10.16 5.00 0.10
N ASP A 145 -10.66 4.68 -1.09
CA ASP A 145 -11.15 5.70 -2.04
C ASP A 145 -12.19 6.63 -1.39
N LYS A 146 -13.11 6.05 -0.59
CA LYS A 146 -14.13 6.81 0.14
C LYS A 146 -13.55 7.69 1.23
N ILE A 147 -12.55 7.20 1.97
CA ILE A 147 -11.92 8.00 3.04
C ILE A 147 -11.08 9.13 2.45
N THR A 148 -10.37 8.87 1.35
CA THR A 148 -9.41 9.83 0.78
C THR A 148 -10.09 10.92 -0.06
N PHE A 149 -11.11 10.58 -0.86
CA PHE A 149 -11.62 11.50 -1.88
C PHE A 149 -13.00 12.08 -1.59
N TYR A 150 -13.79 11.50 -0.69
CA TYR A 150 -15.13 12.00 -0.39
C TYR A 150 -15.08 13.04 0.72
N LYS A 151 -16.00 14.01 0.67
CA LYS A 151 -16.13 15.08 1.68
C LYS A 151 -17.25 14.84 2.70
N ASP A 152 -18.10 13.83 2.46
CA ASP A 152 -19.22 13.49 3.33
C ASP A 152 -18.74 12.82 4.62
N SER A 153 -18.82 13.55 5.73
CA SER A 153 -18.36 13.08 7.04
C SER A 153 -19.14 11.88 7.59
N GLU A 154 -20.42 11.72 7.25
CA GLU A 154 -21.22 10.58 7.71
C GLU A 154 -20.80 9.31 6.96
N LEU A 155 -20.62 9.43 5.64
CA LEU A 155 -20.10 8.36 4.80
C LEU A 155 -18.70 7.92 5.25
N ILE A 156 -17.81 8.86 5.55
CA ILE A 156 -16.46 8.57 6.06
C ILE A 156 -16.54 7.81 7.38
N ARG A 157 -17.31 8.30 8.37
CA ARG A 157 -17.48 7.62 9.67
C ARG A 157 -18.02 6.21 9.51
N TYR A 158 -19.02 6.03 8.64
CA TYR A 158 -19.59 4.72 8.35
C TYR A 158 -18.57 3.77 7.71
N THR A 159 -17.76 4.29 6.77
CA THR A 159 -16.70 3.54 6.10
C THR A 159 -15.62 3.10 7.09
N ILE A 160 -15.17 3.98 7.98
CA ILE A 160 -14.22 3.64 9.05
C ILE A 160 -14.78 2.53 9.95
N LYS A 161 -16.05 2.60 10.35
CA LYS A 161 -16.69 1.53 11.14
C LYS A 161 -16.67 0.19 10.40
N LYS A 162 -16.97 0.19 9.10
CA LYS A 162 -16.90 -1.01 8.27
C LYS A 162 -15.48 -1.57 8.17
N GLN A 163 -14.48 -0.72 7.99
CA GLN A 163 -13.08 -1.16 7.98
C GLN A 163 -12.70 -1.83 9.31
N LYS A 164 -13.08 -1.27 10.46
CA LYS A 164 -12.84 -1.91 11.77
C LYS A 164 -13.43 -3.31 11.87
N ILE A 165 -14.60 -3.55 11.25
CA ILE A 165 -15.21 -4.88 11.18
C ILE A 165 -14.40 -5.82 10.27
N LEU A 166 -13.95 -5.34 9.10
CA LEU A 166 -13.10 -6.12 8.19
C LEU A 166 -11.78 -6.52 8.87
N MET A 167 -11.23 -5.64 9.70
CA MET A 167 -9.97 -5.82 10.41
C MET A 167 -10.11 -6.45 11.79
N LYS A 168 -11.30 -6.97 12.14
CA LYS A 168 -11.58 -7.45 13.50
C LYS A 168 -10.66 -8.61 13.94
N ASP A 169 -10.25 -9.47 13.01
CA ASP A 169 -9.47 -10.67 13.31
C ASP A 169 -7.96 -10.49 13.07
N PHE A 170 -7.51 -9.27 12.81
CA PHE A 170 -6.10 -8.93 12.59
C PHE A 170 -5.44 -8.52 13.91
N GLN A 171 -5.22 -9.51 14.78
CA GLN A 171 -4.75 -9.26 16.15
C GLN A 171 -3.26 -8.91 16.19
N HIS A 172 -2.43 -9.56 15.36
CA HIS A 172 -1.00 -9.25 15.31
C HIS A 172 -0.78 -7.81 14.85
N PHE A 173 -1.49 -7.39 13.80
CA PHE A 173 -1.46 -6.02 13.31
C PHE A 173 -1.85 -5.01 14.39
N LYS A 174 -2.96 -5.23 15.11
CA LYS A 174 -3.41 -4.30 16.15
C LYS A 174 -2.39 -4.13 17.28
N VAL A 175 -1.79 -5.22 17.73
CA VAL A 175 -0.74 -5.19 18.76
C VAL A 175 0.49 -4.44 18.25
N ALA A 176 0.95 -4.76 17.04
CA ALA A 176 2.11 -4.10 16.45
C ALA A 176 1.88 -2.59 16.24
N LYS A 177 0.69 -2.21 15.75
CA LYS A 177 0.32 -0.81 15.59
C LYS A 177 0.25 -0.08 16.93
N LEU A 178 -0.38 -0.67 17.95
CA LEU A 178 -0.44 -0.05 19.28
C LEU A 178 0.97 0.19 19.86
N ASN A 179 1.88 -0.76 19.68
CA ASN A 179 3.27 -0.59 20.12
C ASN A 179 3.98 0.54 19.37
N TYR A 180 3.75 0.65 18.06
CA TYR A 180 4.27 1.74 17.24
C TYR A 180 3.71 3.10 17.67
N ASP A 181 2.39 3.19 17.84
CA ASP A 181 1.72 4.43 18.27
C ASP A 181 2.22 4.87 19.68
N ASN A 182 2.37 3.91 20.61
CA ASN A 182 2.94 4.17 21.94
C ASN A 182 4.40 4.64 21.90
N PHE A 183 5.17 4.16 20.92
CA PHE A 183 6.54 4.61 20.73
C PHE A 183 6.55 6.08 20.25
N LEU A 184 5.72 6.44 19.26
CA LEU A 184 5.65 7.81 18.77
C LEU A 184 5.21 8.81 19.83
N MET A 185 4.30 8.42 20.73
CA MET A 185 3.89 9.27 21.85
C MET A 185 5.02 9.58 22.83
N LYS A 186 5.97 8.65 23.04
CA LYS A 186 7.09 8.83 23.98
C LYS A 186 8.25 9.66 23.41
N GLU A 187 8.41 9.72 22.09
CA GLU A 187 9.44 10.55 21.44
C GLU A 187 8.99 12.00 21.25
N GLY A 188 7.67 12.25 21.33
CA GLY A 188 7.09 13.59 21.27
C GLY A 188 7.00 14.31 22.62
N GLU A 189 7.41 13.65 23.71
CA GLU A 189 7.54 14.20 25.07
C GLU A 189 8.99 14.65 25.36
#